data_AF-A0A0N0PCY9-F1
#
_entry.id   AF-A0A0N0PCY9-F1
#
_cell.length_a   1.000
_cell.length_b   1.000
_cell.length_c   1.000
_cell.angle_alpha   90.00
_cell.angle_beta   90.00
_cell.angle_gamma   90.00
#
_symmetry.space_group_name_H-M   'P 1'
#
loop_
_entity.id
_entity.type
_entity.pdbx_description
1 polymer ?
#
loop_
_entity_poly.entity_id
_entity_poly.type
_entity_poly.pdbx_seq_one_letter_code
_entity_poly.pdbx_strand_id
1 'polypeptide(L)'
;MEEPGKLSLKRVELSLTKFNEVAIPHHLDLLRQHKTNIIKYGESGDTRRLRAEQTHARRVAGQLRALLAEMDALRAQVRQEDRARFDAMTQRTRDLTLRAIVDYLGVIERSCRGLVGAGREGARRESSPVTIRRMEAEAAEAEAEAGSARSTESVGVVAHAPAQLQLHHDEQEAALREREAVLRGWGELQAEVQARSTGGCRRGMEGAQSQPRAPPPAPAPAPAPAPAPAPAPDHEKHE
;
A
#
# COMPACT_ATOMS: atom_id res chain seq x y z
N MET A 1 -40.14 -5.66 5.56
CA MET A 1 -40.04 -4.47 6.42
C MET A 1 -39.36 -3.39 5.59
N GLU A 2 -40.08 -2.35 5.18
CA GLU A 2 -39.48 -1.21 4.49
C GLU A 2 -38.69 -0.40 5.52
N GLU A 3 -37.37 -0.30 5.34
CA GLU A 3 -36.56 0.56 6.22
C GLU A 3 -36.69 2.03 5.79
N PRO A 4 -37.29 2.89 6.64
CA PRO A 4 -37.51 4.29 6.31
C PRO A 4 -36.16 5.00 6.15
N GLY A 5 -35.94 5.66 5.02
CA GLY A 5 -34.73 6.46 4.74
C GLY A 5 -33.69 5.81 3.81
N LYS A 6 -33.85 4.54 3.42
CA LYS A 6 -32.95 3.91 2.44
C LYS A 6 -33.33 4.25 0.99
N LEU A 7 -32.33 4.60 0.19
CA LEU A 7 -32.46 4.94 -1.24
C LEU A 7 -32.58 3.67 -2.09
N SER A 8 -33.45 3.70 -3.10
CA SER A 8 -33.49 2.67 -4.14
C SER A 8 -32.33 2.84 -5.13
N LEU A 9 -31.97 1.76 -5.83
CA LEU A 9 -30.88 1.80 -6.80
C LEU A 9 -31.06 2.91 -7.87
N LYS A 10 -32.29 3.09 -8.36
CA LYS A 10 -32.64 4.11 -9.36
C LYS A 10 -32.27 5.54 -8.94
N ARG A 11 -32.32 5.83 -7.64
CA ARG A 11 -32.00 7.17 -7.12
C ARG A 11 -30.49 7.41 -7.01
N VAL A 12 -29.69 6.35 -6.93
CA VAL A 12 -28.23 6.43 -6.83
C VAL A 12 -27.52 6.17 -8.16
N GLU A 13 -28.24 5.73 -9.20
CA GLU A 13 -27.70 5.44 -10.55
C GLU A 13 -26.88 6.61 -11.12
N LEU A 14 -27.39 7.85 -11.04
CA LEU A 14 -26.66 9.02 -11.53
C LEU A 14 -25.32 9.22 -10.82
N SER A 15 -25.28 9.03 -9.50
CA SER A 15 -24.06 9.11 -8.72
C SER A 15 -23.09 7.98 -9.09
N LEU A 16 -23.60 6.76 -9.31
CA LEU A 16 -22.80 5.62 -9.76
C LEU A 16 -22.15 5.88 -11.12
N THR A 17 -22.93 6.38 -12.09
CA THR A 17 -22.42 6.78 -13.40
C THR A 17 -21.33 7.83 -13.27
N LYS A 18 -21.54 8.86 -12.43
CA LYS A 18 -20.51 9.90 -12.19
C LYS A 18 -19.20 9.32 -11.63
N PHE A 19 -19.27 8.40 -10.68
CA PHE A 19 -18.07 7.75 -10.14
C PHE A 19 -17.38 6.89 -11.20
N ASN A 20 -18.14 6.03 -11.89
CA ASN A 20 -17.61 5.02 -12.80
C ASN A 20 -17.07 5.59 -14.11
N GLU A 21 -17.70 6.64 -14.64
CA GLU A 21 -17.42 7.13 -15.99
C GLU A 21 -16.59 8.42 -16.00
N VAL A 22 -16.66 9.22 -14.93
CA VAL A 22 -16.07 10.57 -14.94
C VAL A 22 -15.00 10.72 -13.86
N ALA A 23 -15.39 10.66 -12.58
CA ALA A 23 -14.51 11.10 -11.49
C ALA A 23 -13.32 10.16 -11.29
N ILE A 24 -13.57 8.85 -11.20
CA ILE A 24 -12.50 7.87 -10.96
C ILE A 24 -11.60 7.71 -12.19
N PRO A 25 -12.12 7.53 -13.42
CA PRO A 25 -11.27 7.46 -14.61
C PRO A 25 -10.33 8.66 -14.76
N HIS A 26 -10.83 9.88 -14.54
CA HIS A 26 -10.02 11.10 -14.60
C HIS A 26 -8.82 11.05 -13.64
N HIS A 27 -9.06 10.70 -12.37
CA HIS A 27 -7.98 10.63 -11.39
C HIS A 27 -7.05 9.42 -11.59
N LEU A 28 -7.54 8.33 -12.19
CA LEU A 28 -6.69 7.22 -12.59
C LEU A 28 -5.69 7.62 -13.68
N ASP A 29 -6.14 8.40 -14.67
CA ASP A 29 -5.25 8.88 -15.74
C ASP A 29 -4.20 9.86 -15.20
N LEU A 30 -4.58 10.77 -14.30
CA LEU A 30 -3.62 11.64 -13.60
C LEU A 30 -2.58 10.82 -12.81
N LEU A 31 -3.03 9.80 -12.08
CA LEU A 31 -2.11 8.96 -11.29
C LEU A 31 -1.13 8.19 -12.20
N ARG A 32 -1.61 7.70 -13.35
CA ARG A 32 -0.76 7.05 -14.37
C ARG A 32 0.26 8.02 -14.96
N GLN A 33 -0.15 9.27 -15.26
CA GLN A 33 0.74 10.30 -15.76
C GLN A 33 1.86 10.62 -14.77
N HIS A 34 1.51 10.87 -13.50
CA HIS A 34 2.50 11.14 -12.47
C HIS A 34 3.45 9.96 -12.26
N LYS A 35 2.95 8.71 -12.30
CA LYS A 35 3.79 7.50 -12.24
C LYS A 35 4.86 7.50 -13.34
N THR A 36 4.49 7.82 -14.57
CA THR A 36 5.44 7.94 -15.69
C THR A 36 6.46 9.06 -15.45
N ASN A 37 6.02 10.22 -14.98
CA ASN A 37 6.91 11.35 -14.68
C ASN A 37 7.90 11.03 -13.56
N ILE A 38 7.47 10.31 -12.53
CA ILE A 38 8.31 9.87 -11.42
C ILE A 38 9.44 8.97 -11.90
N ILE A 39 9.13 8.00 -12.77
CA ILE A 39 10.14 7.11 -13.35
C ILE A 39 11.14 7.95 -14.16
N LYS A 40 10.63 8.80 -15.06
CA LYS A 40 11.44 9.67 -15.91
C LYS A 40 12.38 10.60 -15.12
N TYR A 41 11.86 11.29 -14.10
CA TYR A 41 12.67 12.21 -13.28
C TYR A 41 13.59 11.48 -12.32
N GLY A 42 13.23 10.27 -11.87
CA GLY A 42 14.10 9.40 -11.10
C GLY A 42 15.33 8.97 -11.90
N GLU A 43 15.14 8.54 -13.14
CA GLU A 43 16.24 8.15 -14.05
C GLU A 43 17.13 9.35 -14.44
N SER A 44 16.54 10.53 -14.59
CA SER A 44 17.26 11.75 -14.94
C SER A 44 18.03 12.37 -13.76
N GLY A 45 17.84 11.88 -12.53
CA GLY A 45 18.44 12.45 -11.32
C GLY A 45 17.86 13.80 -10.88
N ASP A 46 16.75 14.27 -11.49
CA ASP A 46 16.10 15.53 -11.13
C ASP A 46 15.26 15.36 -9.86
N THR A 47 15.95 15.40 -8.73
CA THR A 47 15.35 15.19 -7.41
C THR A 47 14.28 16.22 -7.06
N ARG A 48 14.37 17.44 -7.59
CA ARG A 48 13.37 18.50 -7.31
C ARG A 48 12.05 18.19 -8.00
N ARG A 49 12.09 17.88 -9.31
CA ARG A 49 10.87 17.52 -10.05
C ARG A 49 10.29 16.21 -9.58
N LEU A 50 11.13 15.23 -9.27
CA LEU A 50 10.69 13.96 -8.69
C LEU A 50 9.87 14.16 -7.41
N ARG A 51 10.34 14.99 -6.47
CA ARG A 51 9.62 15.29 -5.22
C ARG A 51 8.27 15.98 -5.47
N ALA A 52 8.24 16.92 -6.42
CA ALA A 52 6.99 17.59 -6.79
C ALA A 52 5.96 16.59 -7.33
N GLU A 53 6.36 15.72 -8.26
CA GLU A 53 5.49 14.68 -8.81
C GLU A 53 5.01 13.68 -7.75
N GLN A 54 5.89 13.28 -6.81
CA GLN A 54 5.51 12.44 -5.67
C GLN A 54 4.44 13.10 -4.80
N THR A 55 4.54 14.42 -4.57
CA THR A 55 3.54 15.19 -3.82
C THR A 55 2.21 15.26 -4.57
N HIS A 56 2.24 15.52 -5.87
CA HIS A 56 1.03 15.56 -6.69
C HIS A 56 0.33 14.21 -6.72
N ALA A 57 1.08 13.13 -6.93
CA ALA A 57 0.51 11.79 -6.96
C ALA A 57 0.02 11.30 -5.59
N ARG A 58 0.65 11.71 -4.47
CA ARG A 58 0.06 11.55 -3.11
C ARG A 58 -1.33 12.15 -3.04
N ARG A 59 -1.48 13.39 -3.53
CA ARG A 59 -2.75 14.11 -3.51
C ARG A 59 -3.81 13.38 -4.34
N VAL A 60 -3.47 12.95 -5.55
CA VAL A 60 -4.39 12.20 -6.44
C VAL A 60 -4.77 10.85 -5.83
N ALA A 61 -3.83 10.13 -5.23
CA ALA A 61 -4.14 8.89 -4.52
C ALA A 61 -5.08 9.13 -3.32
N GLY A 62 -4.93 10.26 -2.62
CA GLY A 62 -5.86 10.70 -1.57
C GLY A 62 -7.26 11.01 -2.11
N GLN A 63 -7.36 11.69 -3.26
CA GLN A 63 -8.64 11.95 -3.93
C GLN A 63 -9.37 10.66 -4.32
N LEU A 64 -8.65 9.70 -4.90
CA LEU A 64 -9.22 8.38 -5.22
C LEU A 64 -9.75 7.64 -3.99
N ARG A 65 -9.08 7.74 -2.84
CA ARG A 65 -9.58 7.16 -1.57
C ARG A 65 -10.83 7.85 -1.07
N ALA A 66 -10.89 9.18 -1.16
CA ALA A 66 -12.08 9.94 -0.78
C ALA A 66 -13.28 9.49 -1.63
N LEU A 67 -13.10 9.34 -2.95
CA LEU A 67 -14.15 8.84 -3.84
C LEU A 67 -14.60 7.41 -3.49
N LEU A 68 -13.67 6.52 -3.13
CA LEU A 68 -14.03 5.17 -2.65
C LEU A 68 -14.82 5.23 -1.34
N ALA A 69 -14.45 6.11 -0.41
CA ALA A 69 -15.17 6.29 0.85
C ALA A 69 -16.57 6.89 0.65
N GLU A 70 -16.71 7.85 -0.27
CA GLU A 70 -18.01 8.39 -0.68
C GLU A 70 -18.90 7.32 -1.32
N MET A 71 -18.31 6.44 -2.15
CA MET A 71 -19.01 5.31 -2.73
C MET A 71 -19.47 4.30 -1.65
N ASP A 72 -18.65 4.05 -0.63
CA ASP A 72 -19.03 3.22 0.53
C ASP A 72 -20.14 3.87 1.36
N ALA A 73 -20.09 5.19 1.56
CA ALA A 73 -21.14 5.94 2.24
C ALA A 73 -22.46 5.90 1.46
N LEU A 74 -22.40 6.01 0.13
CA LEU A 74 -23.56 5.87 -0.74
C LEU A 74 -24.15 4.46 -0.64
N ARG A 75 -23.30 3.42 -0.63
CA ARG A 75 -23.73 2.02 -0.44
C ARG A 75 -24.48 1.81 0.88
N ALA A 76 -24.05 2.47 1.96
CA ALA A 76 -24.70 2.34 3.27
C ALA A 76 -26.16 2.84 3.23
N GLN A 77 -26.44 3.85 2.41
CA GLN A 77 -27.77 4.45 2.22
C GLN A 77 -28.67 3.63 1.28
N VAL A 78 -28.12 2.67 0.51
CA VAL A 78 -28.90 1.84 -0.42
C VAL A 78 -29.66 0.73 0.33
N ARG A 79 -30.89 0.48 -0.12
CA ARG A 79 -31.74 -0.62 0.37
C ARG A 79 -31.02 -1.96 0.32
N GLN A 80 -31.28 -2.82 1.30
CA GLN A 80 -30.53 -4.07 1.43
C GLN A 80 -30.72 -5.01 0.23
N GLU A 81 -31.92 -5.00 -0.37
CA GLU A 81 -32.24 -5.69 -1.62
C GLU A 81 -31.40 -5.25 -2.83
N ASP A 82 -31.04 -3.96 -2.89
CA ASP A 82 -30.32 -3.36 -4.02
C ASP A 82 -28.79 -3.38 -3.85
N ARG A 83 -28.29 -3.68 -2.64
CA ARG A 83 -26.84 -3.63 -2.33
C ARG A 83 -26.01 -4.58 -3.18
N ALA A 84 -26.50 -5.80 -3.43
CA ALA A 84 -25.76 -6.76 -4.25
C ALA A 84 -25.56 -6.25 -5.68
N ARG A 85 -26.59 -5.58 -6.23
CA ARG A 85 -26.52 -4.99 -7.57
C ARG A 85 -25.63 -3.74 -7.59
N PHE A 86 -25.70 -2.91 -6.55
CA PHE A 86 -24.77 -1.78 -6.36
C PHE A 86 -23.32 -2.24 -6.36
N ASP A 87 -23.02 -3.30 -5.61
CA ASP A 87 -21.67 -3.88 -5.51
C ASP A 87 -21.20 -4.37 -6.86
N ALA A 88 -22.03 -5.13 -7.58
CA ALA A 88 -21.70 -5.60 -8.94
C ALA A 88 -21.39 -4.45 -9.91
N MET A 89 -22.12 -3.34 -9.83
CA MET A 89 -21.91 -2.16 -10.69
C MET A 89 -20.66 -1.35 -10.35
N THR A 90 -20.15 -1.46 -9.12
CA THR A 90 -19.00 -0.66 -8.64
C THR A 90 -17.73 -1.47 -8.50
N GLN A 91 -17.82 -2.80 -8.44
CA GLN A 91 -16.71 -3.70 -8.16
C GLN A 91 -15.50 -3.45 -9.07
N ARG A 92 -15.71 -3.41 -10.39
CA ARG A 92 -14.62 -3.17 -11.35
C ARG A 92 -13.90 -1.85 -11.09
N THR A 93 -14.65 -0.77 -10.87
CA THR A 93 -14.09 0.55 -10.63
C THR A 93 -13.30 0.60 -9.31
N ARG A 94 -13.82 -0.05 -8.26
CA ARG A 94 -13.13 -0.18 -6.97
C ARG A 94 -11.82 -0.95 -7.10
N ASP A 95 -11.85 -2.09 -7.76
CA ASP A 95 -10.68 -2.95 -7.95
C ASP A 95 -9.60 -2.25 -8.77
N LEU A 96 -9.99 -1.59 -9.87
CA LEU A 96 -9.07 -0.79 -10.68
C LEU A 96 -8.44 0.35 -9.87
N THR A 97 -9.24 1.03 -9.05
CA THR A 97 -8.76 2.12 -8.20
C THR A 97 -7.76 1.64 -7.17
N LEU A 98 -8.10 0.59 -6.41
CA LEU A 98 -7.23 0.03 -5.39
C LEU A 98 -5.93 -0.48 -6.01
N ARG A 99 -6.02 -1.20 -7.14
CA ARG A 99 -4.85 -1.69 -7.86
C ARG A 99 -3.96 -0.54 -8.34
N ALA A 100 -4.53 0.49 -8.94
CA ALA A 100 -3.76 1.65 -9.41
C ALA A 100 -3.05 2.37 -8.26
N ILE A 101 -3.71 2.50 -7.11
CA ILE A 101 -3.09 3.06 -5.91
C ILE A 101 -1.92 2.16 -5.47
N VAL A 102 -2.11 0.86 -5.29
CA VAL A 102 -1.03 -0.07 -4.89
C VAL A 102 0.14 -0.05 -5.88
N ASP A 103 -0.15 -0.11 -7.18
CA ASP A 103 0.86 -0.08 -8.24
C ASP A 103 1.70 1.20 -8.20
N TYR A 104 1.05 2.32 -7.92
CA TYR A 104 1.73 3.61 -7.74
C TYR A 104 2.59 3.62 -6.48
N LEU A 105 2.07 3.16 -5.33
CA LEU A 105 2.82 3.08 -4.07
C LEU A 105 4.10 2.27 -4.25
N GLY A 106 4.02 1.14 -4.95
CA GLY A 106 5.19 0.32 -5.26
C GLY A 106 6.23 1.02 -6.12
N VAL A 107 5.84 1.89 -7.06
CA VAL A 107 6.80 2.69 -7.85
C VAL A 107 7.54 3.69 -6.96
N ILE A 108 6.83 4.36 -6.05
CA ILE A 108 7.47 5.32 -5.16
C ILE A 108 8.44 4.64 -4.21
N GLU A 109 8.05 3.51 -3.63
CA GLU A 109 8.93 2.77 -2.71
C GLU A 109 10.24 2.38 -3.40
N ARG A 110 10.16 1.88 -4.65
CA ARG A 110 11.35 1.57 -5.47
C ARG A 110 12.19 2.80 -5.77
N SER A 111 11.55 3.90 -6.17
CA SER A 111 12.23 5.17 -6.48
C SER A 111 12.97 5.74 -5.27
N CYS A 112 12.32 5.77 -4.09
CA CYS A 112 12.92 6.24 -2.85
C CYS A 112 14.05 5.33 -2.37
N ARG A 113 13.89 4.00 -2.48
CA ARG A 113 14.93 3.03 -2.08
C ARG A 113 16.19 3.15 -2.93
N GLY A 114 16.04 3.33 -4.26
CA GLY A 114 17.18 3.56 -5.15
C GLY A 114 17.96 4.82 -4.80
N LEU A 115 17.27 5.89 -4.42
CA LEU A 115 17.90 7.16 -4.02
C LEU A 115 18.59 7.10 -2.65
N VAL A 116 18.04 6.35 -1.69
CA VAL A 116 18.67 6.12 -0.38
C VAL A 116 19.91 5.22 -0.52
N GLY A 117 19.84 4.20 -1.38
CA GLY A 117 20.99 3.33 -1.69
C GLY A 117 22.15 4.09 -2.31
N ALA A 118 21.89 4.92 -3.33
CA ALA A 118 22.91 5.72 -4.01
C ALA A 118 23.59 6.74 -3.07
N GLY A 119 22.85 7.34 -2.13
CA GLY A 119 23.42 8.26 -1.13
C GLY A 119 24.38 7.57 -0.16
N ARG A 120 24.10 6.32 0.23
CA ARG A 120 24.98 5.52 1.11
C ARG A 120 26.27 5.09 0.40
N GLU A 121 26.21 4.77 -0.89
CA GLU A 121 27.41 4.44 -1.67
C GLU A 121 28.30 5.66 -1.93
N GLY A 122 27.71 6.85 -2.11
CA GLY A 122 28.45 8.12 -2.15
C GLY A 122 29.22 8.37 -0.85
N ALA A 123 28.54 8.29 0.30
CA ALA A 123 29.16 8.47 1.62
C ALA A 123 30.20 7.37 1.96
N ARG A 124 30.04 6.15 1.44
CA ARG A 124 31.01 5.05 1.62
C ARG A 124 32.25 5.20 0.74
N ARG A 125 32.13 5.85 -0.43
CA ARG A 125 33.28 6.21 -1.27
C ARG A 125 34.06 7.39 -0.69
N GLU A 126 33.39 8.35 -0.09
CA GLU A 126 34.03 9.51 0.56
C GLU A 126 34.65 9.19 1.92
N SER A 127 34.16 8.16 2.63
CA SER A 127 34.70 7.72 3.92
C SER A 127 35.68 6.54 3.84
N SER A 128 36.22 6.20 2.65
CA SER A 128 37.31 5.23 2.56
C SER A 128 38.64 5.90 2.91
N PRO A 129 39.26 5.63 4.07
CA PRO A 129 40.57 6.17 4.36
C PRO A 129 41.58 5.44 3.47
N VAL A 130 42.34 6.21 2.72
CA VAL A 130 43.57 5.79 2.05
C VAL A 130 44.37 4.94 3.05
N THR A 131 44.35 3.63 2.86
CA THR A 131 45.19 2.70 3.60
C THR A 131 46.00 1.90 2.60
N ILE A 132 47.30 1.84 2.89
CA ILE A 132 48.32 1.00 2.27
C ILE A 132 48.98 1.58 1.01
N ARG A 133 49.91 2.52 1.23
CA ARG A 133 51.31 2.36 0.79
C ARG A 133 52.27 2.85 1.87
N ARG A 134 52.46 2.02 2.89
CA ARG A 134 53.63 2.02 3.77
C ARG A 134 54.74 1.32 2.97
N MET A 135 55.59 2.08 2.28
CA MET A 135 56.94 1.61 1.92
C MET A 135 57.88 2.14 3.01
N GLU A 136 58.09 1.32 4.02
CA GLU A 136 59.39 1.18 4.68
C GLU A 136 60.38 0.64 3.64
N ALA A 137 61.68 0.87 3.66
CA ALA A 137 62.57 1.73 4.40
C ALA A 137 63.91 1.57 3.68
N GLU A 138 64.58 2.66 3.31
CA GLU A 138 66.02 2.61 3.06
C GLU A 138 66.68 3.63 4.00
N ALA A 139 67.50 3.09 4.89
CA ALA A 139 68.31 3.79 5.86
C ALA A 139 69.74 3.95 5.32
N ALA A 140 70.41 4.98 5.82
CA ALA A 140 71.83 5.35 5.67
C ALA A 140 72.14 6.12 4.36
N GLU A 141 72.80 7.28 4.35
CA GLU A 141 73.81 7.84 5.27
C GLU A 141 73.77 9.39 5.33
N ALA A 142 74.37 9.91 6.41
CA ALA A 142 74.74 11.31 6.66
C ALA A 142 75.79 11.81 5.62
N GLU A 143 76.07 13.09 5.37
CA GLU A 143 76.35 14.25 6.22
C GLU A 143 76.38 15.54 5.36
N ALA A 144 76.59 16.67 6.04
CA ALA A 144 77.08 17.98 5.58
C ALA A 144 75.99 19.00 5.19
N GLU A 145 75.64 19.98 6.02
CA GLU A 145 76.40 21.10 6.60
C GLU A 145 76.01 22.43 5.91
N ALA A 146 75.91 23.46 6.76
CA ALA A 146 75.87 24.90 6.49
C ALA A 146 74.52 25.56 6.10
N GLY A 147 74.09 26.48 6.97
CA GLY A 147 73.76 27.83 6.49
C GLY A 147 72.39 28.40 6.85
N SER A 148 72.29 28.97 8.06
CA SER A 148 71.70 30.30 8.36
C SER A 148 70.46 30.80 7.59
N ALA A 149 69.35 31.03 8.30
CA ALA A 149 68.84 32.37 8.63
C ALA A 149 67.43 32.32 9.24
N ARG A 150 67.21 33.19 10.23
CA ARG A 150 65.92 33.45 10.87
C ARG A 150 64.95 34.11 9.88
N SER A 151 63.69 33.66 9.87
CA SER A 151 62.56 34.54 9.54
C SER A 151 61.37 34.17 10.41
N THR A 152 61.00 35.11 11.26
CA THR A 152 59.81 35.10 12.10
C THR A 152 58.56 35.27 11.25
N GLU A 153 57.44 34.77 11.80
CA GLU A 153 56.10 35.34 11.60
C GLU A 153 55.41 35.06 10.25
N SER A 154 54.56 34.03 10.23
CA SER A 154 53.11 34.27 10.13
C SER A 154 52.35 32.97 10.39
N VAL A 155 51.75 32.88 11.58
CA VAL A 155 50.79 31.84 11.95
C VAL A 155 49.46 32.23 11.35
N GLY A 156 49.24 31.84 10.09
CA GLY A 156 47.95 31.89 9.42
C GLY A 156 47.36 30.50 9.32
N VAL A 157 46.97 29.91 10.46
CA VAL A 157 46.18 28.68 10.50
C VAL A 157 44.85 28.98 9.81
N VAL A 158 44.67 28.50 8.57
CA VAL A 158 43.35 28.41 7.94
C VAL A 158 42.59 27.28 8.63
N ALA A 159 42.10 27.56 9.85
CA ALA A 159 41.08 26.76 10.51
C ALA A 159 39.71 27.26 10.06
N HIS A 160 39.31 26.90 8.83
CA HIS A 160 37.90 26.93 8.47
C HIS A 160 37.55 25.88 7.42
N ALA A 161 37.52 24.62 7.86
CA ALA A 161 36.87 23.56 7.11
C ALA A 161 36.14 22.47 7.94
N PRO A 162 35.81 22.61 9.25
CA PRO A 162 34.83 21.70 9.86
C PRO A 162 33.38 22.14 9.56
N ALA A 163 33.10 23.45 9.55
CA ALA A 163 31.72 23.96 9.48
C ALA A 163 31.03 23.72 8.13
N GLN A 164 31.75 23.81 7.00
CA GLN A 164 31.17 23.56 5.67
C GLN A 164 30.86 22.08 5.43
N LEU A 165 31.71 21.18 5.96
CA LEU A 165 31.47 19.74 5.89
C LEU A 165 30.34 19.30 6.82
N GLN A 166 30.25 19.89 8.02
CA GLN A 166 29.14 19.64 8.94
C GLN A 166 27.80 20.11 8.37
N LEU A 167 27.72 21.33 7.84
CA LEU A 167 26.49 21.84 7.22
C LEU A 167 26.02 20.96 6.05
N HIS A 168 26.92 20.54 5.18
CA HIS A 168 26.56 19.67 4.06
C HIS A 168 26.15 18.26 4.53
N HIS A 169 26.79 17.73 5.58
CA HIS A 169 26.38 16.47 6.21
C HIS A 169 24.99 16.59 6.85
N ASP A 170 24.72 17.69 7.55
CA ASP A 170 23.43 17.98 8.19
C ASP A 170 22.32 18.13 7.15
N GLU A 171 22.59 18.77 6.00
CA GLU A 171 21.65 18.88 4.87
C GLU A 171 21.36 17.51 4.23
N GLN A 172 22.39 16.67 4.06
CA GLN A 172 22.22 15.31 3.55
C GLN A 172 21.45 14.42 4.54
N GLU A 173 21.73 14.55 5.83
CA GLU A 173 21.07 13.79 6.88
C GLU A 173 19.61 14.24 7.06
N ALA A 174 19.34 15.55 6.96
CA ALA A 174 17.98 16.08 6.89
C ALA A 174 17.23 15.56 5.67
N ALA A 175 17.88 15.54 4.49
CA ALA A 175 17.30 14.98 3.28
C ALA A 175 17.03 13.47 3.39
N LEU A 176 17.88 12.73 4.12
CA LEU A 176 17.68 11.30 4.41
C LEU A 176 16.51 11.08 5.36
N ARG A 177 16.45 11.81 6.47
CA ARG A 177 15.35 11.76 7.45
C ARG A 177 14.01 12.09 6.81
N GLU A 178 13.98 13.08 5.91
CA GLU A 178 12.77 13.44 5.17
C GLU A 178 12.35 12.33 4.19
N ARG A 179 13.32 11.70 3.49
CA ARG A 179 13.05 10.51 2.64
C ARG A 179 12.52 9.32 3.45
N GLU A 180 13.03 9.10 4.65
CA GLU A 180 12.53 8.06 5.56
C GLU A 180 11.13 8.37 6.09
N ALA A 181 10.82 9.64 6.39
CA ALA A 181 9.47 10.07 6.76
C ALA A 181 8.47 9.87 5.61
N VAL A 182 8.90 10.18 4.38
CA VAL A 182 8.15 9.90 3.15
C VAL A 182 7.85 8.41 3.04
N LEU A 183 8.85 7.53 3.23
CA LEU A 183 8.67 6.07 3.21
C LEU A 183 7.77 5.55 4.33
N ARG A 184 7.88 6.08 5.56
CA ARG A 184 7.01 5.71 6.68
C ARG A 184 5.55 6.05 6.40
N GLY A 185 5.30 7.28 5.97
CA GLY A 185 3.97 7.72 5.54
C GLY A 185 3.46 6.97 4.31
N TRP A 186 4.31 6.23 3.58
CA TRP A 186 3.87 5.32 2.51
C TRP A 186 3.54 3.92 3.01
N GLY A 187 4.31 3.38 3.97
CA GLY A 187 4.04 2.08 4.57
C GLY A 187 2.67 2.02 5.24
N GLU A 188 2.33 3.05 6.02
CA GLU A 188 0.99 3.21 6.62
C GLU A 188 -0.10 3.25 5.55
N LEU A 189 0.19 4.00 4.49
CA LEU A 189 -0.74 4.23 3.39
C LEU A 189 -0.99 2.96 2.54
N GLN A 190 0.01 2.08 2.44
CA GLN A 190 -0.07 0.78 1.80
C GLN A 190 -0.82 -0.24 2.67
N ALA A 191 -0.54 -0.27 3.98
CA ALA A 191 -1.26 -1.11 4.93
C ALA A 191 -2.76 -0.80 4.94
N GLU A 192 -3.13 0.48 4.90
CA GLU A 192 -4.53 0.92 4.84
C GLU A 192 -5.23 0.44 3.56
N VAL A 193 -4.58 0.56 2.40
CA VAL A 193 -5.15 0.12 1.11
C VAL A 193 -5.31 -1.38 1.07
N GLN A 194 -4.31 -2.13 1.56
CA GLN A 194 -4.39 -3.58 1.67
C GLN A 194 -5.53 -3.98 2.59
N ALA A 195 -5.68 -3.35 3.75
CA ALA A 195 -6.79 -3.60 4.67
C ALA A 195 -8.16 -3.38 4.02
N ARG A 196 -8.33 -2.30 3.24
CA ARG A 196 -9.58 -2.02 2.49
C ARG A 196 -9.84 -3.04 1.39
N SER A 197 -8.81 -3.47 0.67
CA SER A 197 -8.91 -4.50 -0.36
C SER A 197 -9.29 -5.88 0.21
N THR A 198 -8.63 -6.31 1.29
CA THR A 198 -8.91 -7.60 1.94
C THR A 198 -10.23 -7.58 2.72
N GLY A 199 -10.59 -6.44 3.31
CA GLY A 199 -11.84 -6.26 4.05
C GLY A 199 -13.09 -6.30 3.17
N GLY A 200 -12.97 -5.88 1.90
CA GLY A 200 -14.04 -6.00 0.89
C GLY A 200 -14.33 -7.45 0.49
N CYS A 201 -13.29 -8.28 0.33
CA CYS A 201 -13.46 -9.69 -0.04
C CYS A 201 -14.11 -10.54 1.06
N ARG A 202 -13.84 -10.27 2.34
CA ARG A 202 -14.40 -11.08 3.45
C ARG A 202 -15.91 -10.94 3.58
N ARG A 203 -16.46 -9.76 3.26
CA ARG A 203 -17.89 -9.45 3.44
C ARG A 203 -18.78 -10.03 2.32
N GLY A 204 -18.20 -10.50 1.21
CA GLY A 204 -18.91 -11.14 0.10
C GLY A 204 -19.05 -12.67 0.23
N MET A 205 -18.29 -13.34 1.10
CA MET A 205 -18.35 -14.80 1.27
C MET A 205 -19.16 -15.28 2.48
N GLU A 206 -19.42 -14.44 3.49
CA GLU A 206 -20.32 -14.80 4.60
C GLU A 206 -21.81 -14.78 4.22
N GLY A 207 -22.16 -14.34 3.01
CA GLY A 207 -23.54 -14.38 2.49
C GLY A 207 -23.96 -15.69 1.82
N ALA A 208 -23.05 -16.66 1.66
CA ALA A 208 -23.31 -17.90 0.91
C ALA A 208 -23.35 -19.18 1.77
N GLN A 209 -23.28 -19.09 3.10
CA GLN A 209 -23.40 -20.24 4.00
C GLN A 209 -24.36 -19.97 5.16
N SER A 210 -25.56 -19.52 4.83
CA SER A 210 -26.72 -19.56 5.74
C SER A 210 -27.95 -19.98 4.95
N GLN A 211 -27.91 -21.15 4.32
CA GLN A 211 -29.16 -21.89 4.14
C GLN A 211 -29.59 -22.36 5.53
N PRO A 212 -30.84 -22.18 5.95
CA PRO A 212 -31.36 -22.88 7.10
C PRO A 212 -31.24 -24.37 6.77
N ARG A 213 -30.35 -25.06 7.48
CA ARG A 213 -30.24 -26.52 7.42
C ARG A 213 -31.63 -27.04 7.77
N ALA A 214 -32.29 -27.71 6.81
CA ALA A 214 -33.56 -28.37 7.05
C ALA A 214 -33.44 -29.21 8.32
N PRO A 215 -34.46 -29.20 9.21
CA PRO A 215 -34.44 -30.05 10.38
C PRO A 215 -34.21 -31.50 9.93
N PRO A 216 -33.42 -32.30 10.69
CA PRO A 216 -33.20 -33.69 10.34
C PRO A 216 -34.56 -34.38 10.19
N PRO A 217 -34.73 -35.24 9.17
CA PRO A 217 -35.97 -35.99 9.02
C PRO A 217 -36.23 -36.76 10.33
N ALA A 218 -37.47 -36.67 10.82
CA ALA A 218 -37.89 -37.39 12.01
C ALA A 218 -37.51 -38.88 11.88
N PRO A 219 -37.06 -39.52 12.98
CA PRO A 219 -36.79 -40.95 12.96
C PRO A 219 -38.03 -41.70 12.48
N ALA A 220 -37.85 -42.58 11.50
CA ALA A 220 -38.93 -43.38 10.95
C ALA A 220 -39.66 -44.12 12.09
N PRO A 221 -41.01 -44.18 12.07
CA PRO A 221 -41.75 -44.96 13.05
C PRO A 221 -41.30 -46.41 12.99
N ALA A 222 -41.05 -46.99 14.18
CA ALA A 222 -40.67 -48.39 14.31
C ALA A 222 -41.68 -49.29 13.56
N PRO A 223 -41.22 -50.35 12.88
CA PRO A 223 -42.12 -51.28 12.21
C PRO A 223 -43.10 -51.87 13.21
N ALA A 224 -44.39 -51.79 12.88
CA ALA A 224 -45.45 -52.37 13.69
C ALA A 224 -45.21 -53.88 13.88
N PRO A 225 -45.50 -54.43 15.07
CA PRO A 225 -45.39 -55.87 15.30
C PRO A 225 -46.29 -56.63 14.33
N ALA A 226 -45.76 -57.71 13.77
CA ALA A 226 -46.46 -58.57 12.83
C ALA A 226 -47.81 -59.06 13.40
N PRO A 227 -48.86 -59.14 12.57
CA PRO A 227 -50.15 -59.63 13.02
C PRO A 227 -50.04 -61.10 13.46
N ALA A 228 -50.65 -61.41 14.60
CA ALA A 228 -50.76 -62.77 15.12
C ALA A 228 -51.49 -63.68 14.11
N PRO A 229 -51.11 -64.97 14.00
CA PRO A 229 -51.76 -65.91 13.11
C PRO A 229 -53.23 -66.10 13.50
N ALA A 230 -54.09 -66.13 12.49
CA ALA A 230 -55.54 -66.27 12.63
C ALA A 230 -55.92 -67.59 13.34
N PRO A 231 -56.92 -67.58 14.24
CA PRO A 231 -57.55 -68.82 14.70
C PRO A 231 -58.33 -69.48 13.56
N ALA A 232 -58.26 -70.81 13.54
CA ALA A 232 -58.88 -71.72 12.58
C ALA A 232 -60.42 -71.57 12.54
N PRO A 233 -61.07 -71.99 11.44
CA PRO A 233 -62.52 -71.87 11.29
C PRO A 233 -63.24 -72.90 12.18
N ASP A 234 -64.06 -72.41 13.11
CA ASP A 234 -65.05 -73.25 13.77
C ASP A 234 -66.28 -73.42 12.87
N HIS A 235 -66.61 -74.69 12.69
CA HIS A 235 -67.80 -75.23 12.06
C HIS A 235 -69.07 -74.94 12.89
N GLU A 236 -70.23 -75.08 12.23
CA GLU A 236 -71.58 -75.28 12.82
C GLU A 236 -72.24 -74.05 13.47
N LYS A 237 -73.55 -73.79 13.40
CA LYS A 237 -74.79 -74.47 12.97
C LYS A 237 -75.87 -73.36 12.86
N HIS A 238 -76.78 -73.37 11.86
CA HIS A 238 -78.23 -73.63 12.04
C HIS A 238 -78.84 -72.92 13.28
N GLU A 239 -79.82 -72.02 13.19
CA GLU A 239 -81.13 -72.01 12.50
C GLU A 239 -81.63 -70.58 12.24
#